data_AF-A0A374WPI0-F1
#
_entry.id   AF-A0A374WPI0-F1
#
_cell.length_a   1.000
_cell.length_b   1.000
_cell.length_c   1.000
_cell.angle_alpha   90.00
_cell.angle_beta   90.00
_cell.angle_gamma   90.00
#
_symmetry.space_group_name_H-M   'P 1'
#
loop_
_entity.id
_entity.type
_entity.pdbx_description
1 polymer ?
#
loop_
_entity_poly.entity_id
_entity_poly.type
_entity_poly.pdbx_seq_one_letter_code
_entity_poly.pdbx_strand_id
1 'polypeptide(L)'
;MKLKERIHRFLHDEKLKRKLYVIIFESDTPAGKLFDVILIACILVSVLLVIIESLKELPTYLTTPFVIMEFLFTGFFTFEYLTRIYCSPRPRKYIFSFFGIVDLLATLPLYIGLLFPGARYLLIIRAFRLIRVFRVFKLFNFLNEGERLLTALRESSKKIAVFFLFVVILVTSIGTLMYMIEGTQPNSQFNNIPNSIYWAIVTMTTVGYGDITPATGLGKFLSACVMLIGYTIIAVPTGIVSASMMKEYKRRRDKECPNCHRSGHEDNAEFCKYCGHSLDPSETKAEEK
;
A
#
# COMPACT_ATOMS: atom_id res chain seq x y z
N MET A 1 -2.55 -45.16 1.78
CA MET A 1 -2.48 -44.98 3.25
C MET A 1 -1.27 -44.13 3.67
N LYS A 2 -0.03 -44.51 3.32
CA LYS A 2 1.21 -43.80 3.72
C LYS A 2 1.33 -42.32 3.32
N LEU A 3 0.77 -41.89 2.18
CA LEU A 3 0.81 -40.49 1.73
C LEU A 3 -0.11 -39.59 2.58
N LYS A 4 -1.30 -40.09 2.93
CA LYS A 4 -2.29 -39.36 3.75
C LYS A 4 -1.78 -39.15 5.18
N GLU A 5 -1.09 -40.15 5.73
CA GLU A 5 -0.41 -40.06 7.04
C GLU A 5 0.82 -39.14 7.03
N ARG A 6 1.58 -39.09 5.93
CA ARG A 6 2.68 -38.12 5.75
C ARG A 6 2.16 -36.69 5.66
N ILE A 7 1.10 -36.48 4.90
CA ILE A 7 0.43 -35.16 4.77
C ILE A 7 -0.15 -34.74 6.11
N HIS A 8 -0.79 -35.66 6.86
CA HIS A 8 -1.35 -35.36 8.18
C HIS A 8 -0.27 -35.01 9.21
N ARG A 9 0.86 -35.75 9.22
CA ARG A 9 2.00 -35.43 10.10
C ARG A 9 2.64 -34.10 9.74
N PHE A 10 2.83 -33.82 8.45
CA PHE A 10 3.35 -32.55 7.98
C PHE A 10 2.43 -31.40 8.42
N LEU A 11 1.12 -31.47 8.14
CA LEU A 11 0.13 -30.48 8.53
C LEU A 11 0.00 -30.21 10.04
N HIS A 12 0.55 -31.07 10.91
CA HIS A 12 0.53 -30.92 12.37
C HIS A 12 1.93 -30.76 12.98
N ASP A 13 2.96 -30.49 12.17
CA ASP A 13 4.29 -30.17 12.67
C ASP A 13 4.35 -28.72 13.18
N GLU A 14 3.98 -28.55 14.45
CA GLU A 14 3.94 -27.25 15.12
C GLU A 14 5.32 -26.59 15.22
N LYS A 15 6.42 -27.37 15.25
CA LYS A 15 7.78 -26.81 15.27
C LYS A 15 8.13 -26.20 13.92
N LEU A 16 7.82 -26.88 12.82
CA LEU A 16 8.05 -26.36 11.47
C LEU A 16 7.16 -25.15 11.18
N LYS A 17 5.88 -25.19 11.54
CA LYS A 17 4.98 -24.05 11.38
C LYS A 17 5.49 -22.83 12.13
N ARG A 18 5.91 -22.99 13.39
CA ARG A 18 6.45 -21.87 14.17
C ARG A 18 7.72 -21.30 13.54
N LYS A 19 8.64 -22.15 13.09
CA LYS A 19 9.87 -21.71 12.42
C LYS A 19 9.58 -20.95 11.12
N LEU A 20 8.66 -21.46 10.29
CA LEU A 20 8.23 -20.80 9.06
C LEU A 20 7.48 -19.49 9.34
N TYR A 21 6.65 -19.47 10.38
CA TYR A 21 5.95 -18.27 10.81
C TYR A 21 6.95 -17.16 11.16
N VAL A 22 7.96 -17.48 11.99
CA VAL A 22 9.03 -16.53 12.35
C VAL A 22 9.78 -16.05 11.11
N ILE A 23 10.14 -16.94 10.17
CA ILE A 23 10.90 -16.50 8.98
C ILE A 23 10.06 -15.63 8.02
N ILE A 24 8.76 -15.87 7.92
CA ILE A 24 7.91 -15.26 6.87
C ILE A 24 7.09 -14.06 7.37
N PHE A 25 6.78 -14.01 8.67
CA PHE A 25 6.00 -12.94 9.30
C PHE A 25 6.83 -12.09 10.27
N GLU A 26 8.02 -12.52 10.70
CA GLU A 26 8.87 -11.77 11.63
C GLU A 26 10.25 -11.45 11.01
N SER A 27 10.61 -10.16 11.04
CA SER A 27 11.84 -9.67 10.41
C SER A 27 13.00 -9.51 11.40
N ASP A 28 12.83 -10.01 12.63
CA ASP A 28 13.84 -9.88 13.69
C ASP A 28 15.03 -10.81 13.46
N THR A 29 14.82 -11.93 12.75
CA THR A 29 15.88 -12.91 12.48
C THR A 29 16.64 -12.59 11.19
N PRO A 30 17.94 -12.91 11.09
CA PRO A 30 18.71 -12.73 9.86
C PRO A 30 18.14 -13.54 8.69
N ALA A 31 17.51 -14.69 8.98
CA ALA A 31 16.83 -15.52 7.99
C ALA A 31 15.54 -14.84 7.46
N GLY A 32 14.75 -14.20 8.33
CA GLY A 32 13.59 -13.41 7.92
C GLY A 32 13.99 -12.22 7.06
N LYS A 33 14.97 -11.42 7.50
CA LYS A 33 15.49 -10.29 6.71
C LYS A 33 15.99 -10.70 5.32
N LEU A 34 16.73 -11.81 5.24
CA LEU A 34 17.21 -12.32 3.96
C LEU A 34 16.04 -12.75 3.06
N PHE A 35 15.05 -13.43 3.62
CA PHE A 35 13.84 -13.80 2.89
C PHE A 35 13.10 -12.58 2.36
N ASP A 36 12.92 -11.54 3.18
CA ASP A 36 12.24 -10.30 2.80
C ASP A 36 12.98 -9.55 1.70
N VAL A 37 14.31 -9.43 1.81
CA VAL A 37 15.15 -8.79 0.78
C VAL A 37 15.05 -9.54 -0.54
N ILE A 38 15.11 -10.88 -0.52
CA ILE A 38 14.94 -11.71 -1.71
C ILE A 38 13.54 -11.53 -2.29
N LEU A 39 12.50 -11.52 -1.44
CA LEU A 39 11.11 -11.36 -1.87
C LEU A 39 10.89 -9.98 -2.53
N ILE A 40 11.40 -8.91 -1.93
CA ILE A 40 11.36 -7.54 -2.49
C ILE A 40 12.10 -7.50 -3.83
N ALA A 41 13.31 -8.05 -3.91
CA ALA A 41 14.08 -8.10 -5.16
C ALA A 41 13.32 -8.85 -6.26
N CYS A 42 12.73 -10.01 -5.94
CA CYS A 42 11.88 -10.77 -6.85
C CYS A 42 10.66 -9.97 -7.32
N ILE A 43 9.99 -9.24 -6.42
CA ILE A 43 8.85 -8.37 -6.78
C ILE A 43 9.29 -7.29 -7.75
N LEU A 44 10.36 -6.54 -7.41
CA LEU A 44 10.87 -5.45 -8.25
C LEU A 44 11.31 -5.94 -9.63
N VAL A 45 12.06 -7.04 -9.70
CA VAL A 45 12.48 -7.64 -10.99
C VAL A 45 11.26 -8.13 -11.77
N SER A 46 10.28 -8.76 -11.11
CA SER A 46 9.07 -9.22 -11.80
C SER A 46 8.24 -8.07 -12.38
N VAL A 47 8.14 -6.94 -11.68
CA VAL A 47 7.45 -5.73 -12.15
C VAL A 47 8.24 -5.10 -13.30
N LEU A 48 9.57 -5.02 -13.19
CA LEU A 48 10.42 -4.50 -14.25
C LEU A 48 10.28 -5.33 -15.53
N LEU A 49 10.21 -6.66 -15.45
CA LEU A 49 9.96 -7.51 -16.60
C LEU A 49 8.62 -7.21 -17.28
N VAL A 50 7.56 -6.96 -16.50
CA VAL A 50 6.25 -6.57 -17.05
C VAL A 50 6.32 -5.21 -17.77
N ILE A 51 7.06 -4.25 -17.20
CA ILE A 51 7.28 -2.95 -17.84
C ILE A 51 8.04 -3.13 -19.16
N ILE A 52 9.12 -3.93 -19.17
CA ILE A 52 9.91 -4.17 -20.38
C ILE A 52 9.06 -4.91 -21.43
N GLU A 53 8.26 -5.91 -21.03
CA GLU A 53 7.33 -6.63 -21.92
C GLU A 53 6.26 -5.71 -22.54
N SER A 54 5.93 -4.59 -21.88
CA SER A 54 4.95 -3.61 -22.42
C SER A 54 5.51 -2.78 -23.59
N LEU A 55 6.82 -2.80 -23.83
CA LEU A 55 7.45 -2.11 -24.95
C LEU A 55 7.11 -2.82 -26.27
N LYS A 56 6.62 -2.07 -27.26
CA LYS A 56 6.05 -2.61 -28.52
C LYS A 56 7.02 -3.37 -29.43
N GLU A 57 8.32 -3.31 -29.17
CA GLU A 57 9.37 -3.88 -30.05
C GLU A 57 10.30 -4.84 -29.31
N LEU A 58 9.74 -5.85 -28.63
CA LEU A 58 10.60 -6.89 -28.05
C LEU A 58 11.09 -7.86 -29.14
N PRO A 59 12.42 -8.09 -29.25
CA PRO A 59 12.95 -9.14 -30.11
C PRO A 59 12.35 -10.51 -29.76
N THR A 60 11.99 -11.28 -30.78
CA THR A 60 11.33 -12.59 -30.61
C THR A 60 12.13 -13.54 -29.71
N TYR A 61 13.46 -13.48 -29.73
CA TYR A 61 14.32 -14.32 -28.90
C TYR A 61 14.25 -14.01 -27.40
N LEU A 62 13.81 -12.80 -26.99
CA LEU A 62 13.61 -12.43 -25.59
C LEU A 62 12.25 -12.88 -25.03
N THR A 63 11.29 -13.21 -25.91
CA THR A 63 9.95 -13.62 -25.48
C THR A 63 9.98 -14.92 -24.68
N THR A 64 10.76 -15.92 -25.10
CA THR A 64 10.84 -17.23 -24.41
C THR A 64 11.48 -17.12 -23.01
N PRO A 65 12.64 -16.46 -22.83
CA PRO A 65 13.18 -16.19 -21.50
C PRO A 65 12.21 -15.45 -20.58
N PHE A 66 11.46 -14.48 -21.09
CA PHE A 66 10.51 -13.70 -20.28
C PHE A 66 9.35 -14.55 -19.79
N VAL A 67 8.81 -15.42 -20.65
CA VAL A 67 7.79 -16.39 -20.24
C VAL A 67 8.34 -17.32 -19.17
N ILE A 68 9.55 -17.87 -19.33
CA ILE A 68 10.18 -18.74 -18.32
C ILE A 68 10.32 -18.01 -16.98
N MET A 69 10.86 -16.79 -17.00
CA MET A 69 11.00 -15.97 -15.80
C MET A 69 9.65 -15.66 -15.14
N GLU A 70 8.61 -15.44 -15.94
CA GLU A 70 7.27 -15.25 -15.42
C GLU A 70 6.77 -16.48 -14.66
N PHE A 71 6.91 -17.68 -15.23
CA PHE A 71 6.59 -18.94 -14.57
C PHE A 71 7.40 -19.13 -13.29
N LEU A 72 8.71 -18.80 -13.31
CA LEU A 72 9.57 -18.88 -12.12
C LEU A 72 9.11 -17.92 -11.01
N PHE A 73 8.88 -16.65 -11.31
CA PHE A 73 8.42 -15.67 -10.32
C PHE A 73 7.03 -16.01 -9.80
N THR A 74 6.10 -16.42 -10.66
CA THR A 74 4.78 -16.86 -10.21
C THR A 74 4.88 -18.12 -9.35
N GLY A 75 5.69 -19.10 -9.72
CA GLY A 75 5.93 -20.28 -8.91
C GLY A 75 6.46 -19.92 -7.52
N PHE A 76 7.43 -19.01 -7.45
CA PHE A 76 7.96 -18.49 -6.19
C PHE A 76 6.89 -17.77 -5.35
N PHE A 77 6.10 -16.87 -5.95
CA PHE A 77 5.03 -16.15 -5.25
C PHE A 77 3.87 -17.05 -4.82
N THR A 78 3.55 -18.09 -5.60
CA THR A 78 2.56 -19.09 -5.20
C THR A 78 3.09 -19.93 -4.04
N PHE A 79 4.35 -20.37 -4.10
CA PHE A 79 4.97 -21.09 -3.00
C PHE A 79 4.96 -20.27 -1.71
N GLU A 80 5.32 -18.98 -1.80
CA GLU A 80 5.27 -18.04 -0.69
C GLU A 80 3.83 -17.89 -0.13
N TYR A 81 2.83 -17.65 -0.99
CA TYR A 81 1.43 -17.55 -0.57
C TYR A 81 0.91 -18.83 0.11
N LEU A 82 1.22 -20.00 -0.45
CA LEU A 82 0.85 -21.29 0.15
C LEU A 82 1.54 -21.51 1.50
N THR A 83 2.81 -21.11 1.61
CA THR A 83 3.56 -21.23 2.87
C THR A 83 2.97 -20.30 3.94
N ARG A 84 2.58 -19.06 3.58
CA ARG A 84 1.87 -18.14 4.47
C ARG A 84 0.53 -18.70 4.95
N ILE A 85 -0.26 -19.31 4.05
CA ILE A 85 -1.50 -20.00 4.44
C ILE A 85 -1.20 -21.16 5.41
N TYR A 86 -0.16 -21.94 5.14
CA TYR A 86 0.20 -23.11 5.92
C TYR A 86 0.67 -22.78 7.35
N CYS A 87 1.51 -21.75 7.52
CA CYS A 87 2.02 -21.37 8.84
C CYS A 87 1.10 -20.38 9.59
N SER A 88 0.10 -19.79 8.93
CA SER A 88 -0.85 -18.87 9.59
C SER A 88 -1.70 -19.60 10.63
N PRO A 89 -1.84 -19.07 11.86
CA PRO A 89 -2.71 -19.65 12.89
C PRO A 89 -4.20 -19.73 12.48
N ARG A 90 -4.65 -18.85 11.58
CA ARG A 90 -6.03 -18.78 11.09
C ARG A 90 -6.05 -18.63 9.56
N PRO A 91 -5.82 -19.71 8.79
CA PRO A 91 -5.60 -19.65 7.35
C PRO A 91 -6.77 -19.02 6.58
N ARG A 92 -8.01 -19.35 6.95
CA ARG A 92 -9.21 -18.75 6.33
C ARG A 92 -9.26 -17.23 6.53
N LYS A 93 -8.94 -16.74 7.72
CA LYS A 93 -8.92 -15.30 8.01
C LYS A 93 -7.83 -14.60 7.19
N TYR A 94 -6.69 -15.27 7.00
CA TYR A 94 -5.60 -14.74 6.18
C TYR A 94 -5.99 -14.67 4.69
N ILE A 95 -6.56 -15.73 4.11
CA ILE A 95 -6.98 -15.76 2.70
C ILE A 95 -7.95 -14.62 2.36
N PHE A 96 -8.92 -14.35 3.23
CA PHE A 96 -9.91 -13.28 3.06
C PHE A 96 -9.46 -11.92 3.62
N SER A 97 -8.19 -11.77 4.01
CA SER A 97 -7.63 -10.48 4.40
C SER A 97 -7.17 -9.68 3.19
N PHE A 98 -6.99 -8.35 3.35
CA PHE A 98 -6.44 -7.50 2.29
C PHE A 98 -5.12 -8.04 1.71
N PHE A 99 -4.19 -8.44 2.58
CA PHE A 99 -2.90 -9.00 2.20
C PHE A 99 -3.02 -10.36 1.49
N GLY A 100 -3.88 -11.24 1.98
CA GLY A 100 -4.14 -12.54 1.34
C GLY A 100 -4.79 -12.39 -0.04
N ILE A 101 -5.65 -11.38 -0.24
CA ILE A 101 -6.23 -11.04 -1.54
C ILE A 101 -5.16 -10.50 -2.49
N VAL A 102 -4.27 -9.62 -2.01
CA VAL A 102 -3.15 -9.10 -2.82
C VAL A 102 -2.23 -10.23 -3.27
N ASP A 103 -1.87 -11.15 -2.38
CA ASP A 103 -1.01 -12.29 -2.71
C ASP A 103 -1.68 -13.27 -3.70
N LEU A 104 -2.99 -13.46 -3.57
CA LEU A 104 -3.79 -14.22 -4.53
C LEU A 104 -3.81 -13.53 -5.90
N LEU A 105 -4.17 -12.26 -5.97
CA LEU A 105 -4.24 -11.50 -7.22
C LEU A 105 -2.89 -11.40 -7.94
N ALA A 106 -1.79 -11.37 -7.19
CA ALA A 106 -0.43 -11.39 -7.71
C ALA A 106 -0.10 -12.69 -8.49
N THR A 107 -0.69 -13.82 -8.10
CA THR A 107 -0.40 -15.16 -8.67
C THR A 107 -1.46 -15.62 -9.67
N LEU A 108 -2.70 -15.16 -9.51
CA LEU A 108 -3.89 -15.56 -10.29
C LEU A 108 -3.75 -15.47 -11.83
N PRO A 109 -3.15 -14.42 -12.42
CA PRO A 109 -3.19 -14.22 -13.88
C PRO A 109 -2.62 -15.38 -14.71
N LEU A 110 -1.54 -16.01 -14.23
CA LEU A 110 -0.90 -17.13 -14.93
C LEU A 110 -1.81 -18.37 -14.92
N TYR A 111 -2.45 -18.67 -13.79
CA TYR A 111 -3.36 -19.81 -13.66
C TYR A 111 -4.63 -19.63 -14.50
N ILE A 112 -5.17 -18.42 -14.58
CA ILE A 112 -6.30 -18.11 -15.49
C ILE A 112 -5.89 -18.34 -16.94
N GLY A 113 -4.69 -17.89 -17.34
CA GLY A 113 -4.18 -18.11 -18.69
C GLY A 113 -4.02 -19.59 -19.05
N LEU A 114 -3.65 -20.44 -18.10
CA LEU A 114 -3.54 -21.89 -18.29
C LEU A 114 -4.90 -22.59 -18.37
N LEU A 115 -5.90 -22.16 -17.58
CA LEU A 115 -7.22 -22.80 -17.51
C LEU A 115 -8.12 -22.48 -18.71
N PHE A 116 -7.91 -21.35 -19.39
CA PHE A 116 -8.76 -20.89 -20.50
C PHE A 116 -7.99 -20.60 -21.80
N PRO A 117 -7.46 -21.61 -22.51
CA PRO A 117 -6.60 -21.40 -23.69
C PRO A 117 -7.32 -20.95 -25.01
N GLY A 118 -8.54 -20.39 -24.94
CA GLY A 118 -9.38 -20.14 -26.11
C GLY A 118 -9.17 -18.78 -26.81
N ALA A 119 -9.23 -18.76 -28.16
CA ALA A 119 -9.04 -17.58 -29.01
C ALA A 119 -9.97 -16.38 -28.69
N ARG A 120 -11.22 -16.64 -28.29
CA ARG A 120 -12.21 -15.62 -27.90
C ARG A 120 -11.87 -14.94 -26.57
N TYR A 121 -11.08 -15.60 -25.73
CA TYR A 121 -10.63 -15.08 -24.44
C TYR A 121 -9.27 -14.38 -24.53
N LEU A 122 -8.62 -14.34 -25.69
CA LEU A 122 -7.29 -13.73 -25.85
C LEU A 122 -7.25 -12.24 -25.45
N LEU A 123 -8.30 -11.47 -25.71
CA LEU A 123 -8.39 -10.08 -25.27
C LEU A 123 -8.48 -9.96 -23.75
N ILE A 124 -9.28 -10.82 -23.12
CA ILE A 124 -9.46 -10.88 -21.67
C ILE A 124 -8.14 -11.34 -21.00
N ILE A 125 -7.49 -12.38 -21.54
CA ILE A 125 -6.20 -12.90 -21.07
C ILE A 125 -5.08 -11.85 -21.21
N ARG A 126 -5.09 -11.05 -22.30
CA ARG A 126 -4.17 -9.91 -22.44
C ARG A 126 -4.41 -8.84 -21.37
N ALA A 127 -5.65 -8.54 -21.02
CA ALA A 127 -5.96 -7.62 -19.93
C ALA A 127 -5.51 -8.17 -18.55
N PHE A 128 -5.65 -9.48 -18.32
CA PHE A 128 -5.11 -10.14 -17.11
C PHE A 128 -3.59 -10.05 -17.00
N ARG A 129 -2.85 -9.87 -18.10
CA ARG A 129 -1.41 -9.60 -18.04
C ARG A 129 -1.10 -8.30 -17.30
N LEU A 130 -1.93 -7.26 -17.46
CA LEU A 130 -1.78 -6.01 -16.72
C LEU A 130 -2.01 -6.20 -15.23
N ILE A 131 -2.82 -7.19 -14.82
CA ILE A 131 -3.04 -7.49 -13.40
C ILE A 131 -1.73 -7.92 -12.71
N ARG A 132 -0.73 -8.40 -13.46
CA ARG A 132 0.59 -8.72 -12.89
C ARG A 132 1.30 -7.48 -12.33
N VAL A 133 0.97 -6.27 -12.77
CA VAL A 133 1.47 -5.04 -12.14
C VAL A 133 1.03 -4.94 -10.69
N PHE A 134 -0.13 -5.52 -10.33
CA PHE A 134 -0.59 -5.53 -8.94
C PHE A 134 0.31 -6.36 -8.02
N ARG A 135 1.27 -7.16 -8.53
CA ARG A 135 2.34 -7.77 -7.72
C ARG A 135 3.13 -6.73 -6.93
N VAL A 136 3.21 -5.48 -7.42
CA VAL A 136 3.83 -4.37 -6.67
C VAL A 136 3.13 -4.13 -5.34
N PHE A 137 1.82 -4.40 -5.23
CA PHE A 137 1.09 -4.24 -3.98
C PHE A 137 1.53 -5.26 -2.91
N LYS A 138 2.25 -6.34 -3.26
CA LYS A 138 2.89 -7.21 -2.25
C LYS A 138 3.88 -6.44 -1.38
N LEU A 139 4.41 -5.30 -1.85
CA LEU A 139 5.25 -4.42 -1.04
C LEU A 139 4.51 -3.84 0.18
N PHE A 140 3.17 -3.73 0.13
CA PHE A 140 2.38 -3.30 1.28
C PHE A 140 2.41 -4.29 2.45
N ASN A 141 2.73 -5.57 2.21
CA ASN A 141 2.90 -6.55 3.29
C ASN A 141 4.04 -6.12 4.24
N PHE A 142 5.13 -5.57 3.69
CA PHE A 142 6.27 -5.06 4.47
C PHE A 142 5.99 -3.71 5.14
N LEU A 143 5.13 -2.88 4.53
CA LEU A 143 4.67 -1.64 5.18
C LEU A 143 3.92 -1.91 6.48
N ASN A 144 3.36 -3.12 6.66
CA ASN A 144 2.69 -3.55 7.87
C ASN A 144 3.64 -3.91 9.02
N GLU A 145 4.91 -4.21 8.75
CA GLU A 145 5.95 -4.22 9.80
C GLU A 145 6.22 -2.81 10.32
N GLY A 146 5.95 -1.80 9.48
CA GLY A 146 5.75 -0.41 9.88
C GLY A 146 4.36 -0.15 10.45
N GLU A 147 3.81 -1.01 11.32
CA GLU A 147 2.47 -0.87 11.94
C GLU A 147 2.18 0.55 12.46
N ARG A 148 3.23 1.27 12.86
CA ARG A 148 3.19 2.68 13.27
C ARG A 148 2.60 3.59 12.18
N LEU A 149 3.03 3.44 10.93
CA LEU A 149 2.56 4.24 9.80
C LEU A 149 1.11 3.91 9.46
N LEU A 150 0.77 2.63 9.35
CA LEU A 150 -0.60 2.22 9.01
C LEU A 150 -1.58 2.54 10.12
N THR A 151 -1.19 2.41 11.39
CA THR A 151 -2.01 2.82 12.53
C THR A 151 -2.21 4.33 12.53
N ALA A 152 -1.15 5.12 12.35
CA ALA A 152 -1.26 6.58 12.26
C ALA A 152 -2.15 7.03 11.07
N LEU A 153 -2.03 6.38 9.92
CA LEU A 153 -2.88 6.62 8.75
C LEU A 153 -4.33 6.24 9.02
N ARG A 154 -4.58 5.10 9.69
CA ARG A 154 -5.92 4.64 10.03
C ARG A 154 -6.59 5.56 11.04
N GLU A 155 -5.87 5.99 12.08
CA GLU A 155 -6.34 6.99 13.04
C GLU A 155 -6.62 8.34 12.38
N SER A 156 -5.80 8.71 11.39
CA SER A 156 -5.95 9.95 10.63
C SER A 156 -6.95 9.87 9.47
N SER A 157 -7.44 8.67 9.13
CA SER A 157 -8.23 8.41 7.92
C SER A 157 -9.45 9.31 7.79
N LYS A 158 -10.20 9.53 8.89
CA LYS A 158 -11.35 10.43 8.91
C LYS A 158 -10.96 11.89 8.63
N LYS A 159 -9.84 12.36 9.20
CA LYS A 159 -9.33 13.73 9.00
C LYS A 159 -8.87 13.91 7.56
N ILE A 160 -8.15 12.92 7.03
CA ILE A 160 -7.67 12.88 5.64
C ILE A 160 -8.86 12.85 4.67
N ALA A 161 -9.89 12.04 4.93
CA ALA A 161 -11.08 11.96 4.08
C ALA A 161 -11.84 13.30 4.03
N VAL A 162 -12.04 13.96 5.18
CA VAL A 162 -12.66 15.30 5.23
C VAL A 162 -11.83 16.33 4.47
N PHE A 163 -10.50 16.27 4.59
CA PHE A 163 -9.60 17.13 3.84
C PHE A 163 -9.74 16.92 2.32
N PHE A 164 -9.69 15.66 1.84
CA PHE A 164 -9.87 15.39 0.41
C PHE A 164 -11.25 15.78 -0.10
N LEU A 165 -12.31 15.63 0.70
CA LEU A 165 -13.65 16.11 0.35
C LEU A 165 -13.64 17.63 0.14
N PHE A 166 -13.01 18.38 1.05
CA PHE A 166 -12.84 19.83 0.91
C PHE A 166 -12.05 20.20 -0.35
N VAL A 167 -10.96 19.48 -0.63
CA VAL A 167 -10.15 19.67 -1.84
C VAL A 167 -10.98 19.44 -3.11
N VAL A 168 -11.80 18.39 -3.16
CA VAL A 168 -12.70 18.10 -4.29
C VAL A 168 -13.72 19.22 -4.51
N ILE A 169 -14.34 19.72 -3.43
CA ILE A 169 -15.27 20.85 -3.49
C ILE A 169 -14.55 22.10 -4.02
N LEU A 170 -13.34 22.38 -3.53
CA LEU A 170 -12.55 23.53 -3.92
C LEU A 170 -12.14 23.50 -5.40
N VAL A 171 -11.60 22.38 -5.92
CA VAL A 171 -11.23 22.28 -7.35
C VAL A 171 -12.44 22.31 -8.26
N THR A 172 -13.58 21.76 -7.82
CA THR A 172 -14.84 21.85 -8.56
C THR A 172 -15.29 23.30 -8.69
N SER A 173 -15.17 24.07 -7.60
CA SER A 173 -15.55 25.47 -7.54
C SER A 173 -14.63 26.34 -8.39
N ILE A 174 -13.30 26.19 -8.24
CA ILE A 174 -12.29 26.90 -9.02
C ILE A 174 -12.38 26.55 -10.51
N GLY A 175 -12.54 25.27 -10.85
CA GLY A 175 -12.69 24.82 -12.24
C GLY A 175 -13.94 25.42 -12.89
N THR A 176 -15.06 25.45 -12.18
CA THR A 176 -16.29 26.09 -12.68
C THR A 176 -16.10 27.60 -12.89
N LEU A 177 -15.45 28.29 -11.96
CA LEU A 177 -15.13 29.71 -12.10
C LEU A 177 -14.21 29.97 -13.30
N MET A 178 -13.18 29.15 -13.48
CA MET A 178 -12.25 29.28 -14.61
C MET A 178 -12.96 29.01 -15.94
N TYR A 179 -13.87 28.04 -16.00
CA TYR A 179 -14.74 27.82 -17.16
C TYR A 179 -15.57 29.06 -17.49
N MET A 180 -16.14 29.74 -16.48
CA MET A 180 -16.90 30.97 -16.72
C MET A 180 -16.04 32.13 -17.25
N ILE A 181 -14.77 32.19 -16.86
CA ILE A 181 -13.84 33.27 -17.25
C ILE A 181 -13.25 33.02 -18.64
N GLU A 182 -12.80 31.80 -18.90
CA GLU A 182 -12.00 31.46 -20.08
C GLU A 182 -12.80 30.67 -21.13
N GLY A 183 -13.99 30.15 -20.80
CA GLY A 183 -14.74 29.25 -21.67
C GLY A 183 -15.38 29.94 -22.89
N THR A 184 -15.50 31.26 -22.87
CA THR A 184 -15.99 32.05 -24.01
C THR A 184 -14.88 32.49 -24.96
N GLN A 185 -13.61 32.25 -24.60
CA GLN A 185 -12.47 32.66 -25.43
C GLN A 185 -12.31 31.72 -26.64
N PRO A 186 -12.04 32.27 -27.85
CA PRO A 186 -11.80 31.46 -29.02
C PRO A 186 -10.55 30.59 -28.84
N ASN A 187 -10.65 29.30 -29.21
CA ASN A 187 -9.59 28.28 -29.05
C ASN A 187 -9.16 27.98 -27.60
N SER A 188 -9.97 28.37 -26.61
CA SER A 188 -9.73 28.02 -25.21
C SER A 188 -9.86 26.52 -24.97
N GLN A 189 -8.94 25.96 -24.18
CA GLN A 189 -9.02 24.57 -23.73
C GLN A 189 -9.99 24.40 -22.54
N PHE A 190 -10.49 25.50 -21.97
CA PHE A 190 -11.57 25.51 -20.95
C PHE A 190 -12.95 25.33 -21.62
N ASN A 191 -13.10 24.27 -22.41
CA ASN A 191 -14.28 24.01 -23.24
C ASN A 191 -15.46 23.37 -22.49
N ASN A 192 -15.24 22.81 -21.29
CA ASN A 192 -16.27 22.28 -20.42
C ASN A 192 -15.79 22.28 -18.95
N ILE A 193 -16.74 22.19 -18.01
CA ILE A 193 -16.43 22.21 -16.57
C ILE A 193 -15.46 21.08 -16.16
N PRO A 194 -15.65 19.80 -16.57
CA PRO A 194 -14.70 18.73 -16.24
C PRO A 194 -13.25 19.02 -16.64
N ASN A 195 -13.01 19.58 -17.82
CA ASN A 195 -11.67 19.96 -18.28
C ASN A 195 -11.08 21.11 -17.45
N SER A 196 -11.91 22.07 -17.03
CA SER A 196 -11.48 23.13 -16.12
C SER A 196 -11.19 22.61 -14.70
N ILE A 197 -11.92 21.59 -14.24
CA ILE A 197 -11.63 20.89 -12.98
C ILE A 197 -10.31 20.13 -13.09
N TYR A 198 -10.07 19.43 -14.21
CA TYR A 198 -8.79 18.78 -14.48
C TYR A 198 -7.63 19.78 -14.40
N TRP A 199 -7.77 20.95 -15.05
CA TRP A 199 -6.80 22.03 -14.95
C TRP A 199 -6.59 22.50 -13.50
N ALA A 200 -7.67 22.67 -12.73
CA ALA A 200 -7.57 23.08 -11.33
C ALA A 200 -6.82 22.04 -10.48
N ILE A 201 -7.06 20.75 -10.71
CA ILE A 201 -6.32 19.65 -10.05
C ILE A 201 -4.84 19.71 -10.42
N VAL A 202 -4.49 19.76 -11.71
CA VAL A 202 -3.11 19.78 -12.20
C VAL A 202 -2.33 21.00 -11.68
N THR A 203 -2.98 22.16 -11.65
CA THR A 203 -2.37 23.41 -11.18
C THR A 203 -2.19 23.42 -9.66
N MET A 204 -3.23 23.04 -8.91
CA MET A 204 -3.21 23.03 -7.46
C MET A 204 -2.29 21.93 -6.88
N THR A 205 -2.13 20.82 -7.59
CA THR A 205 -1.15 19.77 -7.24
C THR A 205 0.27 20.08 -7.71
N THR A 206 0.51 21.28 -8.25
CA THR A 206 1.82 21.76 -8.74
C THR A 206 2.43 20.92 -9.87
N VAL A 207 1.63 20.09 -10.55
CA VAL A 207 2.10 19.27 -11.69
C VAL A 207 2.30 20.14 -12.92
N GLY A 208 1.31 20.97 -13.26
CA GLY A 208 1.45 22.00 -14.30
C GLY A 208 1.87 21.49 -15.69
N TYR A 209 1.15 20.52 -16.27
CA TYR A 209 1.46 20.01 -17.61
C TYR A 209 1.50 21.07 -18.72
N GLY A 210 0.76 22.17 -18.55
CA GLY A 210 0.72 23.28 -19.51
C GLY A 210 -0.14 23.00 -20.74
N ASP A 211 -0.91 21.92 -20.73
CA ASP A 211 -1.86 21.53 -21.77
C ASP A 211 -3.14 22.39 -21.77
N ILE A 212 -3.53 22.90 -20.59
CA ILE A 212 -4.61 23.87 -20.42
C ILE A 212 -4.04 25.09 -19.67
N THR A 213 -4.19 26.29 -20.24
CA THR A 213 -3.67 27.52 -19.63
C THR A 213 -4.61 28.72 -19.88
N PRO A 214 -4.84 29.60 -18.88
CA PRO A 214 -5.68 30.79 -19.05
C PRO A 214 -5.02 31.80 -19.98
N ALA A 215 -5.81 32.40 -20.87
CA ALA A 215 -5.35 33.45 -21.76
C ALA A 215 -5.58 34.85 -21.17
N THR A 216 -6.71 35.04 -20.48
CA THR A 216 -7.13 36.36 -19.99
C THR A 216 -6.32 36.82 -18.78
N GLY A 217 -6.22 38.14 -18.58
CA GLY A 217 -5.57 38.71 -17.39
C GLY A 217 -6.23 38.25 -16.08
N LEU A 218 -7.57 38.14 -16.07
CA LEU A 218 -8.33 37.71 -14.90
C LEU A 218 -8.13 36.21 -14.63
N GLY A 219 -8.10 35.36 -15.65
CA GLY A 219 -7.78 33.93 -15.51
C GLY A 219 -6.35 33.70 -15.04
N LYS A 220 -5.38 34.48 -15.52
CA LYS A 220 -3.99 34.45 -15.03
C LYS A 220 -3.87 34.86 -13.56
N PHE A 221 -4.58 35.92 -13.16
CA PHE A 221 -4.63 36.34 -11.76
C PHE A 221 -5.22 35.25 -10.86
N LEU A 222 -6.38 34.69 -11.24
CA LEU A 222 -7.00 33.58 -10.51
C LEU A 222 -6.04 32.39 -10.41
N SER A 223 -5.33 32.06 -11.49
CA SER A 223 -4.36 30.96 -11.51
C SER A 223 -3.20 31.18 -10.54
N ALA A 224 -2.70 32.41 -10.42
CA ALA A 224 -1.67 32.73 -9.43
C ALA A 224 -2.17 32.48 -8.00
N CYS A 225 -3.42 32.86 -7.68
CA CYS A 225 -4.03 32.53 -6.39
C CYS A 225 -4.15 31.02 -6.16
N VAL A 226 -4.58 30.26 -7.18
CA VAL A 226 -4.71 28.80 -7.11
C VAL A 226 -3.36 28.13 -6.85
N MET A 227 -2.28 28.59 -7.50
CA MET A 227 -0.94 28.07 -7.29
C MET A 227 -0.47 28.28 -5.83
N LEU A 228 -0.74 29.45 -5.24
CA LEU A 228 -0.41 29.72 -3.83
C LEU A 228 -1.21 28.83 -2.87
N ILE A 229 -2.50 28.63 -3.16
CA ILE A 229 -3.36 27.72 -2.36
C ILE A 229 -2.85 26.27 -2.46
N GLY A 230 -2.41 25.85 -3.66
CA GLY A 230 -1.86 24.51 -3.90
C GLY A 230 -0.73 24.12 -2.95
N TYR A 231 0.21 25.03 -2.70
CA TYR A 231 1.30 24.81 -1.72
C TYR A 231 0.78 24.49 -0.32
N THR A 232 -0.27 25.19 0.13
CA THR A 232 -0.84 24.95 1.48
C THR A 232 -1.54 23.59 1.55
N ILE A 233 -2.25 23.20 0.48
CA ILE A 233 -2.97 21.93 0.38
C ILE A 233 -2.02 20.74 0.46
N ILE A 234 -0.84 20.79 -0.17
CA ILE A 234 0.13 19.68 -0.12
C ILE A 234 0.68 19.47 1.32
N ALA A 235 0.84 20.55 2.09
CA ALA A 235 1.38 20.48 3.45
C ALA A 235 0.43 19.85 4.47
N VAL A 236 -0.89 20.03 4.31
CA VAL A 236 -1.90 19.59 5.29
C VAL A 236 -1.93 18.07 5.54
N PRO A 237 -2.04 17.18 4.53
CA PRO A 237 -2.10 15.74 4.79
C PRO A 237 -0.81 15.23 5.41
N THR A 238 0.33 15.75 4.98
CA THR A 238 1.65 15.47 5.59
C THR A 238 1.65 15.88 7.06
N GLY A 239 1.20 17.09 7.38
CA GLY A 239 1.10 17.59 8.75
C GLY A 239 0.14 16.78 9.63
N ILE A 240 -1.01 16.34 9.11
CA ILE A 240 -1.97 15.48 9.82
C ILE A 240 -1.30 14.14 10.18
N VAL A 241 -0.65 13.50 9.22
CA VAL A 241 0.02 12.20 9.44
C VAL A 241 1.18 12.37 10.42
N SER A 242 2.05 13.36 10.23
CA SER A 242 3.15 13.65 11.13
C SER A 242 2.68 13.94 12.56
N ALA A 243 1.63 14.73 12.74
CA ALA A 243 1.05 15.00 14.06
C ALA A 243 0.48 13.74 14.72
N SER A 244 -0.16 12.85 13.94
CA SER A 244 -0.65 11.58 14.45
C SER A 244 0.48 10.66 14.88
N MET A 245 1.56 10.58 14.10
CA MET A 245 2.75 9.82 14.45
C MET A 245 3.43 10.37 15.71
N MET A 246 3.59 11.70 15.81
CA MET A 246 4.16 12.34 17.00
C MET A 246 3.30 12.13 18.25
N LYS A 247 1.97 12.15 18.09
CA LYS A 247 1.04 11.86 19.19
C LYS A 247 1.19 10.42 19.68
N GLU A 248 1.30 9.46 18.77
CA GLU A 248 1.54 8.06 19.13
C GLU A 248 2.89 7.87 19.83
N TYR A 249 3.94 8.50 19.30
CA TYR A 249 5.26 8.50 19.92
C TYR A 249 5.23 9.07 21.34
N LYS A 250 4.60 10.23 21.54
CA LYS A 250 4.44 10.84 22.87
C LYS A 250 3.60 9.98 23.81
N ARG A 251 2.50 9.38 23.32
CA ARG A 251 1.63 8.50 24.12
C ARG A 251 2.39 7.30 24.69
N ARG A 252 3.36 6.74 23.94
CA ARG A 252 4.19 5.62 24.40
C ARG A 252 5.23 6.05 25.41
N ARG A 253 5.94 7.15 25.13
CA ARG A 253 6.99 7.70 26.01
C ARG A 253 6.44 8.20 27.35
N ASP A 254 5.27 8.83 27.33
CA ASP A 254 4.65 9.44 28.49
C ASP A 254 3.63 8.49 29.16
N LYS A 255 3.73 7.15 28.94
CA LYS A 255 2.97 6.18 29.75
C LYS A 255 3.30 6.38 31.22
N GLU A 256 2.28 6.60 32.04
CA GLU A 256 2.42 6.67 33.49
C GLU A 256 2.32 5.28 34.09
N CYS A 257 3.23 4.98 35.03
CA CYS A 257 3.14 3.76 35.82
C CYS A 257 1.89 3.80 36.72
N PRO A 258 0.99 2.81 36.66
CA PRO A 258 -0.24 2.81 37.47
C PRO A 258 0.02 2.77 38.98
N ASN A 259 1.14 2.16 39.42
CA ASN A 259 1.53 2.14 40.82
C ASN A 259 2.19 3.46 41.28
N CYS A 260 3.35 3.83 40.71
CA CYS A 260 4.13 4.97 41.22
C CYS A 260 3.88 6.31 40.51
N HIS A 261 2.99 6.35 39.50
CA HIS A 261 2.58 7.54 38.75
C HIS A 261 3.72 8.33 38.09
N ARG A 262 4.90 7.72 37.92
CA ARG A 262 6.04 8.34 37.23
C ARG A 262 5.98 8.00 35.74
N SER A 263 6.38 8.96 34.91
CA SER A 263 6.46 8.84 33.44
C SER A 263 7.92 8.84 32.94
N GLY A 264 8.10 8.74 31.62
CA GLY A 264 9.43 8.72 30.99
C GLY A 264 10.07 7.33 30.97
N HIS A 265 9.25 6.30 30.71
CA HIS A 265 9.70 4.95 30.43
C HIS A 265 10.20 4.85 28.98
N GLU A 266 11.07 3.88 28.70
CA GLU A 266 11.49 3.59 27.33
C GLU A 266 10.30 3.06 26.49
N ASP A 267 10.32 3.26 25.18
CA ASP A 267 9.17 2.98 24.29
C ASP A 267 8.64 1.52 24.34
N ASN A 268 9.49 0.59 24.80
CA ASN A 268 9.20 -0.84 24.94
C ASN A 268 9.38 -1.35 26.39
N ALA A 269 9.34 -0.47 27.39
CA ALA A 269 9.45 -0.89 28.78
C ALA A 269 8.21 -1.70 29.19
N GLU A 270 8.42 -2.97 29.53
CA GLU A 270 7.39 -3.83 30.14
C GLU A 270 7.20 -3.51 31.63
N PHE A 271 8.25 -3.02 32.28
CA PHE A 271 8.26 -2.67 33.70
C PHE A 271 8.66 -1.21 33.92
N CYS A 272 8.11 -0.60 34.97
CA CYS A 272 8.44 0.75 35.38
C CYS A 272 9.91 0.84 35.81
N LYS A 273 10.69 1.73 35.17
CA LYS A 273 12.11 1.94 35.51
C LYS A 273 12.37 2.43 36.94
N TYR A 274 11.36 2.94 37.64
CA TYR A 274 11.50 3.50 38.99
C TYR A 274 11.05 2.53 40.09
N CYS A 275 9.96 1.77 39.87
CA CYS A 275 9.39 0.90 40.91
C CYS A 275 9.27 -0.58 40.49
N GLY A 276 9.64 -0.92 39.26
CA GLY A 276 9.58 -2.30 38.75
C GLY A 276 8.18 -2.85 38.48
N HIS A 277 7.12 -2.06 38.67
CA HIS A 277 5.75 -2.51 38.44
C HIS A 277 5.45 -2.69 36.95
N SER A 278 4.65 -3.71 36.60
CA SER A 278 4.28 -4.01 35.22
C SER A 278 3.49 -2.85 34.61
N LEU A 279 3.86 -2.47 33.38
CA LEU A 279 3.19 -1.45 32.58
C LEU A 279 2.20 -2.10 31.59
N ASP A 280 2.05 -3.43 31.61
CA ASP A 280 1.07 -4.15 30.80
C ASP A 280 -0.32 -4.13 31.48
N PRO A 281 -1.33 -3.49 30.88
CA PRO A 281 -2.68 -3.39 31.45
C PRO A 281 -3.41 -4.74 31.58
N SER A 282 -2.89 -5.82 31.00
CA SER A 282 -3.43 -7.18 31.16
C SER A 282 -2.96 -7.86 32.45
N GLU A 283 -1.77 -7.53 32.95
CA GLU A 283 -1.23 -8.06 34.22
C GLU A 283 -1.72 -7.26 35.43
N THR A 284 -1.91 -5.94 35.30
CA THR A 284 -2.38 -5.09 36.40
C THR A 284 -3.76 -5.51 36.94
N LYS A 285 -4.62 -6.10 36.09
CA LYS A 285 -5.94 -6.62 36.50
C LYS A 285 -5.89 -7.95 37.25
N ALA A 286 -4.77 -8.66 37.20
CA ALA A 286 -4.59 -9.92 37.93
C ALA A 286 -4.14 -9.70 39.38
N GLU A 287 -3.50 -8.56 39.68
CA GLU A 287 -3.02 -8.21 41.03
C GLU A 287 -4.10 -7.52 41.90
N GLU A 288 -5.18 -6.99 41.31
CA GLU A 288 -6.30 -6.36 42.04
C GLU A 288 -7.43 -7.33 42.44
N LYS A 289 -7.23 -8.65 42.28
CA LYS A 289 -8.14 -9.71 42.76
C LYS A 289 -7.49 -10.56 43.84
#